data_AF-A0A2V6JD67-F1
#
_entry.id   AF-A0A2V6JD67-F1
#
_cell.length_a   1.000
_cell.length_b   1.000
_cell.length_c   1.000
_cell.angle_alpha   90.00
_cell.angle_beta   90.00
_cell.angle_gamma   90.00
#
_symmetry.space_group_name_H-M   'P 1'
#
loop_
_entity.id
_entity.type
_entity.pdbx_description
1 polymer ?
#
loop_
_entity_poly.entity_id
_entity_poly.type
_entity_poly.pdbx_seq_one_letter_code
_entity_poly.pdbx_strand_id
1 'polypeptide(L)'
;MKRSFRLDVVLILIVTLAQSLGVVVAHAAENGNFAGLVDIGGGRKMYLKCSGIGLPAVLLVGGLRASADDWDISDKSKPTVFTGVAKFTRVCVCDRPGTPIGDKPSRSDPVPQPQRRMLLPICTPC
;
A
#
# COMPACT_ATOMS: atom_id res chain seq x y z
N MET A 1 47.12 7.88 24.86
CA MET A 1 46.10 6.92 25.33
C MET A 1 44.77 7.55 25.76
N LYS A 2 44.71 8.64 26.55
CA LYS A 2 43.43 9.22 27.05
C LYS A 2 42.54 9.91 26.00
N ARG A 3 43.10 10.36 24.87
CA ARG A 3 42.34 11.07 23.81
C ARG A 3 41.59 10.10 22.90
N SER A 4 42.19 8.96 22.54
CA SER A 4 41.57 7.90 21.73
C SER A 4 40.33 7.33 22.42
N PHE A 5 40.46 7.00 23.71
CA PHE A 5 39.36 6.46 24.53
C PHE A 5 38.17 7.41 24.66
N ARG A 6 38.41 8.73 24.58
CA ARG A 6 37.33 9.74 24.59
C ARG A 6 36.60 9.84 23.26
N LEU A 7 37.31 9.65 22.14
CA LEU A 7 36.70 9.61 20.81
C LEU A 7 35.88 8.33 20.61
N ASP A 8 36.36 7.18 21.07
CA ASP A 8 35.66 5.90 20.97
C ASP A 8 34.34 5.91 21.76
N VAL A 9 34.36 6.43 22.99
CA VAL A 9 33.14 6.54 23.83
C VAL A 9 32.12 7.51 23.23
N VAL A 10 32.57 8.65 22.69
CA VAL A 10 31.68 9.61 22.02
C VAL A 10 31.08 9.01 20.76
N LEU A 11 31.86 8.27 19.96
CA LEU A 11 31.36 7.61 18.76
C LEU A 11 30.33 6.54 19.09
N ILE A 12 30.56 5.71 20.12
CA ILE A 12 29.60 4.71 20.58
C ILE A 12 28.30 5.36 21.05
N LEU A 13 28.38 6.46 21.83
CA LEU A 13 27.19 7.18 22.30
C LEU A 13 26.37 7.77 21.15
N ILE A 14 27.02 8.33 20.12
CA ILE A 14 26.34 8.86 18.91
C ILE A 14 25.63 7.73 18.15
N VAL A 15 26.29 6.58 17.98
CA VAL A 15 25.70 5.43 17.27
C VAL A 15 24.50 4.86 18.04
N THR A 16 24.59 4.73 19.36
CA THR A 16 23.46 4.24 20.18
C THR A 16 22.28 5.23 20.21
N LEU A 17 22.55 6.54 20.22
CA LEU A 17 21.50 7.56 20.19
C LEU A 17 20.75 7.55 18.85
N ALA A 18 21.48 7.39 17.74
CA ALA A 18 20.90 7.27 16.40
C ALA A 18 20.01 6.03 16.23
N GLN A 19 20.29 4.93 16.94
CA GLN A 19 19.48 3.71 16.89
C GLN A 19 18.21 3.78 17.76
N SER A 20 18.22 4.57 18.85
CA SER A 20 17.04 4.78 19.70
C SER A 20 15.98 5.69 19.07
N LEU A 21 16.40 6.54 18.13
CA LEU A 21 15.49 7.22 17.21
C LEU A 21 15.14 6.22 16.12
N GLY A 22 14.09 5.43 16.35
CA GLY A 22 13.56 4.51 15.37
C GLY A 22 13.28 5.24 14.07
N VAL A 23 14.21 5.16 13.12
CA VAL A 23 13.94 5.42 11.72
C VAL A 23 13.07 4.26 11.27
N VAL A 24 11.80 4.30 11.65
CA VAL A 24 10.74 3.71 10.84
C VAL A 24 10.91 4.41 9.50
N VAL A 25 11.51 3.72 8.54
CA VAL A 25 11.30 4.05 7.14
C VAL A 25 9.83 3.73 6.89
N ALA A 26 8.95 4.61 7.37
CA ALA A 26 7.65 4.76 6.76
C ALA A 26 8.00 5.04 5.30
N HIS A 27 7.76 4.06 4.42
CA HIS A 27 7.62 4.37 3.02
C HIS A 27 6.62 5.51 3.01
N ALA A 28 7.08 6.73 2.75
CA ALA A 28 6.20 7.83 2.50
C ALA A 28 5.33 7.33 1.35
N ALA A 29 4.09 6.97 1.66
CA ALA A 29 3.11 6.68 0.64
C ALA A 29 3.15 7.93 -0.24
N GLU A 30 3.57 7.78 -1.50
CA GLU A 30 3.71 8.91 -2.40
C GLU A 30 2.46 9.78 -2.25
N ASN A 31 2.68 11.04 -1.89
CA ASN A 31 1.63 11.97 -1.49
C ASN A 31 0.86 12.51 -2.73
N GLY A 32 0.62 11.63 -3.69
CA GLY A 32 0.02 11.89 -4.99
C GLY A 32 -0.72 10.66 -5.52
N ASN A 33 -1.27 10.82 -6.73
CA ASN A 33 -1.96 9.73 -7.43
C ASN A 33 -0.94 8.64 -7.81
N PHE A 34 -1.32 7.38 -7.58
CA PHE A 34 -0.50 6.20 -7.89
C PHE A 34 -1.33 5.20 -8.68
N ALA A 35 -0.71 4.50 -9.64
CA ALA A 35 -1.30 3.34 -10.30
C ALA A 35 -0.20 2.38 -10.73
N GLY A 36 -0.16 1.19 -10.14
CA GLY A 36 0.90 0.24 -10.43
C GLY A 36 0.95 -0.96 -9.49
N LEU A 37 1.93 -1.82 -9.73
CA LEU A 37 2.21 -2.99 -8.90
C LEU A 37 2.96 -2.60 -7.63
N VAL A 38 2.43 -3.00 -6.49
CA VAL A 38 3.04 -2.86 -5.16
C VAL A 38 3.50 -4.21 -4.67
N ASP A 39 4.72 -4.28 -4.15
CA ASP A 39 5.25 -5.48 -3.50
C ASP A 39 4.48 -5.73 -2.19
N ILE A 40 3.92 -6.93 -2.05
CA ILE A 40 3.17 -7.36 -0.86
C ILE A 40 3.91 -8.44 -0.06
N GLY A 41 5.19 -8.66 -0.36
CA GLY A 41 6.02 -9.69 0.23
C GLY A 41 5.82 -11.08 -0.38
N GLY A 42 6.74 -11.99 -0.04
CA GLY A 42 6.72 -13.37 -0.56
C GLY A 42 6.97 -13.46 -2.07
N GLY A 43 7.66 -12.47 -2.65
CA GLY A 43 7.95 -12.40 -4.08
C GLY A 43 6.72 -12.09 -4.95
N ARG A 44 5.64 -11.57 -4.35
CA ARG A 44 4.38 -11.26 -5.03
C ARG A 44 4.11 -9.77 -5.06
N LYS A 45 3.41 -9.36 -6.10
CA LYS A 45 2.96 -7.99 -6.34
C LYS A 45 1.46 -7.93 -6.55
N MET A 46 0.88 -6.80 -6.15
CA MET A 46 -0.54 -6.52 -6.27
C MET A 46 -0.76 -5.17 -6.93
N TYR A 47 -1.65 -5.10 -7.91
CA TYR A 47 -2.00 -3.84 -8.55
C TYR A 47 -2.86 -3.01 -7.61
N LEU A 48 -2.42 -1.77 -7.34
CA LEU A 48 -3.16 -0.74 -6.65
C LEU A 48 -3.27 0.52 -7.52
N LYS A 49 -4.41 1.21 -7.41
CA LYS A 49 -4.57 2.59 -7.86
C LYS A 49 -5.02 3.44 -6.68
N CYS A 50 -4.30 4.50 -6.36
CA CYS A 50 -4.54 5.35 -5.21
C CYS A 50 -4.69 6.82 -5.60
N SER A 51 -5.52 7.53 -4.84
CA SER A 51 -5.69 8.98 -4.93
C SER A 51 -6.05 9.55 -3.55
N GLY A 52 -5.99 10.87 -3.42
CA GLY A 52 -6.18 11.55 -2.15
C GLY A 52 -5.00 11.40 -1.19
N ILE A 53 -5.13 12.07 -0.05
CA ILE A 53 -4.09 12.23 0.97
C ILE A 53 -4.71 12.15 2.35
N GLY A 54 -3.89 11.99 3.38
CA GLY A 54 -4.33 11.96 4.78
C GLY A 54 -4.73 10.58 5.29
N LEU A 55 -5.30 10.56 6.49
CA LEU A 55 -5.64 9.36 7.25
C LEU A 55 -7.09 9.43 7.75
N PRO A 56 -7.76 8.27 7.95
CA PRO A 56 -7.25 6.92 7.72
C PRO A 56 -7.24 6.56 6.23
N ALA A 57 -6.19 5.88 5.77
CA ALA A 57 -6.17 5.34 4.41
C ALA A 57 -7.24 4.24 4.25
N VAL A 58 -7.97 4.26 3.14
CA VAL A 58 -9.05 3.30 2.82
C VAL A 58 -8.65 2.43 1.64
N LEU A 59 -8.79 1.11 1.76
CA LEU A 59 -8.62 0.17 0.65
C LEU A 59 -9.99 -0.37 0.22
N LEU A 60 -10.38 -0.09 -1.02
CA LEU A 60 -11.61 -0.59 -1.64
C LEU A 60 -11.32 -1.88 -2.42
N VAL A 61 -12.04 -2.94 -2.07
CA VAL A 61 -11.89 -4.26 -2.69
C VAL A 61 -13.19 -4.64 -3.40
N GLY A 62 -13.12 -4.87 -4.70
CA GLY A 62 -14.26 -5.31 -5.50
C GLY A 62 -14.72 -6.73 -5.13
N GLY A 63 -16.03 -6.93 -5.05
CA GLY A 63 -16.64 -8.26 -4.94
C GLY A 63 -16.71 -8.99 -6.27
N LEU A 64 -17.00 -10.30 -6.25
CA LEU A 64 -17.22 -11.13 -7.45
C LEU A 64 -16.09 -10.96 -8.51
N ARG A 65 -16.45 -10.53 -9.73
CA ARG A 65 -15.57 -10.31 -10.88
C ARG A 65 -15.16 -8.85 -11.03
N ALA A 66 -15.41 -8.02 -10.03
CA ALA A 66 -15.12 -6.61 -10.11
C ALA A 66 -13.61 -6.33 -10.08
N SER A 67 -13.17 -5.43 -10.95
CA SER A 67 -11.79 -4.93 -10.99
C SER A 67 -11.61 -3.67 -10.15
N ALA A 68 -10.38 -3.20 -9.99
CA ALA A 68 -10.07 -1.91 -9.39
C ALA A 68 -10.75 -0.75 -10.13
N ASP A 69 -10.92 -0.87 -11.45
CA ASP A 69 -11.46 0.19 -12.31
C ASP A 69 -12.98 0.31 -12.21
N ASP A 70 -13.67 -0.70 -11.67
CA ASP A 70 -15.11 -0.67 -11.47
C ASP A 70 -15.53 0.41 -10.46
N TRP A 71 -14.63 0.80 -9.55
CA TRP A 71 -14.85 1.90 -8.61
C TRP A 71 -14.84 3.29 -9.24
N ASP A 72 -14.48 3.39 -10.52
CA ASP A 72 -14.56 4.59 -11.35
C ASP A 72 -15.77 4.63 -12.28
N ILE A 73 -16.69 3.67 -12.15
CA ILE A 73 -17.94 3.67 -12.91
C ILE A 73 -18.99 4.52 -12.18
N SER A 74 -19.60 5.47 -12.88
CA SER A 74 -20.77 6.22 -12.41
C SER A 74 -21.67 6.63 -13.58
N ASP A 75 -22.86 7.15 -13.26
CA ASP A 75 -23.82 7.70 -14.23
C ASP A 75 -23.40 9.08 -14.81
N LYS A 76 -22.11 9.46 -14.68
CA LYS A 76 -21.49 10.76 -15.05
C LYS A 76 -22.03 11.98 -14.30
N SER A 77 -23.26 11.93 -13.79
CA SER A 77 -23.88 13.01 -13.03
C SER A 77 -23.37 13.11 -11.58
N LYS A 78 -22.75 12.03 -11.08
CA LYS A 78 -22.23 11.92 -9.72
C LYS A 78 -20.74 11.55 -9.73
N PRO A 79 -19.99 11.96 -8.69
CA PRO A 79 -18.63 11.46 -8.50
C PRO A 79 -18.65 9.93 -8.38
N THR A 80 -17.59 9.30 -8.86
CA THR A 80 -17.34 7.86 -8.67
C THR A 80 -17.07 7.60 -7.19
N VAL A 81 -17.19 6.35 -6.74
CA VAL A 81 -16.83 6.02 -5.34
C VAL A 81 -15.36 6.36 -5.09
N PHE A 82 -14.48 6.02 -6.03
CA PHE A 82 -13.05 6.31 -5.92
C PHE A 82 -12.78 7.83 -5.79
N THR A 83 -13.32 8.64 -6.71
CA THR A 83 -13.12 10.10 -6.67
C THR A 83 -13.86 10.77 -5.50
N GLY A 84 -14.99 10.21 -5.06
CA GLY A 84 -15.75 10.70 -3.92
C GLY A 84 -14.99 10.54 -2.61
N VAL A 85 -14.40 9.37 -2.37
CA VAL A 85 -13.61 9.08 -1.16
C VAL A 85 -12.29 9.85 -1.15
N ALA A 86 -11.64 9.97 -2.31
CA ALA A 86 -10.37 10.70 -2.47
C ALA A 86 -10.43 12.17 -2.04
N LYS A 87 -11.64 12.76 -1.93
CA LYS A 87 -11.84 14.15 -1.49
C LYS A 87 -11.55 14.36 -0.01
N PHE A 88 -11.69 13.33 0.82
CA PHE A 88 -11.60 13.48 2.28
C PHE A 88 -10.61 12.54 2.94
N THR A 89 -10.06 11.56 2.22
CA THR A 89 -8.95 10.74 2.70
C THR A 89 -8.18 10.10 1.56
N ARG A 90 -7.03 9.49 1.85
CA ARG A 90 -6.33 8.62 0.90
C ARG A 90 -7.15 7.36 0.65
N VAL A 91 -7.45 7.07 -0.60
CA VAL A 91 -8.15 5.86 -1.03
C VAL A 91 -7.32 5.10 -2.05
N CYS A 92 -7.26 3.79 -1.90
CA CYS A 92 -6.69 2.87 -2.88
C CYS A 92 -7.76 1.86 -3.31
N VAL A 93 -7.72 1.46 -4.57
CA VAL A 93 -8.50 0.35 -5.15
C VAL A 93 -7.51 -0.72 -5.61
N CYS A 94 -7.91 -1.99 -5.59
CA CYS A 94 -7.02 -3.09 -5.95
C CYS A 94 -7.64 -4.11 -6.90
N ASP A 95 -6.81 -4.74 -7.73
CA ASP A 95 -7.24 -5.94 -8.44
C ASP A 95 -6.96 -7.17 -7.60
N ARG A 96 -8.01 -7.97 -7.37
CA ARG A 96 -7.85 -9.25 -6.69
C ARG A 96 -7.07 -10.22 -7.57
N PRO A 97 -6.11 -10.96 -7.00
CA PRO A 97 -5.47 -12.08 -7.69
C PRO A 97 -6.48 -13.04 -8.32
N GLY A 98 -6.29 -13.35 -9.60
CA GLY A 98 -7.15 -14.29 -10.34
C GLY A 98 -8.53 -13.75 -10.77
N THR A 99 -8.88 -12.49 -10.46
CA THR A 99 -10.07 -11.84 -11.03
C THR A 99 -9.74 -11.23 -12.40
N PRO A 100 -10.35 -11.70 -13.51
CA PRO A 100 -10.09 -11.14 -14.83
C PRO A 100 -10.64 -9.72 -14.98
N ILE A 101 -10.03 -8.95 -15.88
CA ILE A 101 -10.42 -7.58 -16.24
C ILE A 101 -10.88 -7.61 -17.70
N GLY A 102 -12.20 -7.68 -17.91
CA GLY A 102 -12.76 -8.07 -19.20
C GLY A 102 -12.21 -9.44 -19.60
N ASP A 103 -11.62 -9.53 -20.79
CA ASP A 103 -11.01 -10.75 -21.33
C ASP A 103 -9.54 -10.96 -20.92
N LYS A 104 -8.97 -10.06 -20.12
CA LYS A 104 -7.56 -10.12 -19.69
C LYS A 104 -7.44 -10.72 -18.29
N PRO A 105 -6.32 -11.40 -17.96
CA PRO A 105 -6.01 -11.77 -16.60
C PRO A 105 -5.96 -10.56 -15.64
N SER A 106 -6.03 -10.83 -14.34
CA SER A 106 -5.75 -9.82 -13.31
C SER A 106 -4.39 -9.17 -13.54
N ARG A 107 -4.25 -7.88 -13.21
CA ARG A 107 -2.94 -7.21 -13.19
C ARG A 107 -2.09 -7.68 -12.00
N SER A 108 -2.70 -8.19 -10.93
CA SER A 108 -2.01 -8.71 -9.74
C SER A 108 -1.47 -10.12 -9.97
N ASP A 109 -0.40 -10.47 -9.24
CA ASP A 109 0.19 -11.80 -9.33
C ASP A 109 -0.83 -12.90 -8.99
N PRO A 110 -0.80 -14.04 -9.71
CA PRO A 110 -1.75 -15.12 -9.51
C PRO A 110 -1.55 -15.82 -8.16
N VAL A 111 -2.61 -16.42 -7.67
CA VAL A 111 -2.60 -17.27 -6.46
C VAL A 111 -3.52 -18.47 -6.67
N PRO A 112 -3.26 -19.60 -5.97
CA PRO A 112 -4.13 -20.76 -6.04
C PRO A 112 -5.58 -20.43 -5.69
N GLN A 113 -6.52 -21.00 -6.46
CA GLN A 113 -7.97 -20.80 -6.30
C GLN A 113 -8.65 -22.14 -5.91
N PRO A 114 -9.77 -22.10 -5.16
CA PRO A 114 -10.48 -20.93 -4.66
C PRO A 114 -9.83 -20.34 -3.39
N GLN A 115 -9.84 -19.01 -3.27
CA GLN A 115 -9.41 -18.32 -2.06
C GLN A 115 -10.56 -18.27 -1.04
N ARG A 116 -10.33 -18.75 0.19
CA ARG A 116 -11.32 -18.66 1.29
C ARG A 116 -11.19 -17.39 2.13
N ARG A 117 -10.10 -16.63 1.98
CA ARG A 117 -9.81 -15.38 2.70
C ARG A 117 -8.90 -14.49 1.86
N MET A 118 -9.11 -13.18 1.92
CA MET A 118 -8.15 -12.20 1.44
C MET A 118 -6.93 -12.26 2.39
N LEU A 119 -5.92 -13.07 2.07
CA LEU A 119 -4.64 -13.10 2.78
C LEU A 119 -3.78 -11.91 2.34
N LEU A 120 -4.34 -10.71 2.46
CA LEU A 120 -3.58 -9.48 2.34
C LEU A 120 -2.77 -9.31 3.64
N PRO A 121 -1.43 -9.30 3.59
CA PRO A 121 -0.63 -8.82 4.72
C PRO A 121 -0.86 -7.32 4.99
N ILE A 122 -1.59 -6.61 4.10
CA ILE A 122 -2.00 -5.22 4.29
C ILE A 122 -3.07 -5.06 5.39
N CYS A 123 -3.77 -6.14 5.77
CA CYS A 123 -4.86 -6.11 6.77
C CYS A 123 -4.59 -6.97 8.01
N THR A 124 -3.37 -7.45 8.23
CA THR A 124 -2.95 -7.96 9.54
C THR A 124 -2.77 -6.79 10.50
N PRO A 125 -3.20 -6.90 11.77
CA PRO A 125 -3.15 -5.78 12.71
C PRO A 125 -1.69 -5.34 12.86
N CYS A 126 -1.45 -4.04 12.64
CA CYS A 126 -0.27 -3.37 13.17
C CYS A 126 -0.21 -3.54 14.69
#